data_AF-E3NUB4-F1
#
_entry.id   AF-E3NUB4-F1
#
_cell.length_a   1.000
_cell.length_b   1.000
_cell.length_c   1.000
_cell.angle_alpha   90.00
_cell.angle_beta   90.00
_cell.angle_gamma   90.00
#
_symmetry.space_group_name_H-M   'P 1'
#
loop_
_entity.id
_entity.type
_entity.pdbx_description
1 polymer ?
#
loop_
_entity_poly.entity_id
_entity_poly.type
_entity_poly.pdbx_seq_one_letter_code
_entity_poly.pdbx_strand_id
1 'polypeptide(L)'
;MIDTGDSLSSNTTELEDDPVFQAMRLNMNRLVKHVKRKMFMLNALPMIWEKVVPEILKKVKNQENLLEFDVSFLFLFHLLHFQFLTVQIIIFQKSLISIDPSLARSRYSKLVSECPKCSLIDYKPLFYNNSTGTWRFYDVENRGLTYFTPQNHLSFHGLERVRKVYTGICDNFGE
;
A
#
# COMPACT_ATOMS: atom_id res chain seq x y z
N MET A 1 -9.14 18.32 1.96
CA MET A 1 -9.16 17.42 0.79
C MET A 1 -9.63 16.07 1.33
N ILE A 2 -10.59 15.41 0.67
CA ILE A 2 -11.08 14.09 1.11
C ILE A 2 -10.18 13.03 0.48
N ASP A 3 -9.58 12.17 1.29
CA ASP A 3 -8.74 11.05 0.85
C ASP A 3 -9.49 9.72 1.01
N THR A 4 -9.24 8.78 0.10
CA THR A 4 -9.81 7.43 0.15
C THR A 4 -9.35 6.61 1.37
N GLY A 5 -8.29 7.02 2.06
CA GLY A 5 -7.81 6.46 3.31
C GLY A 5 -8.33 7.18 4.56
N ASP A 6 -9.12 8.25 4.44
CA ASP A 6 -9.64 8.99 5.58
C ASP A 6 -10.47 8.09 6.50
N SER A 7 -10.30 8.22 7.81
CA SER A 7 -11.05 7.44 8.80
C SER A 7 -12.56 7.58 8.61
N LEU A 8 -13.32 6.56 9.01
CA LEU A 8 -14.78 6.66 9.09
C LEU A 8 -15.17 7.84 9.98
N SER A 9 -16.28 8.49 9.65
CA SER A 9 -16.83 9.55 10.50
C SER A 9 -17.26 8.96 11.85
N SER A 10 -17.27 9.77 12.92
CA SER A 10 -17.58 9.31 14.28
C SER A 10 -18.94 8.63 14.41
N ASN A 11 -19.86 8.91 13.48
CA ASN A 11 -21.24 8.42 13.51
C ASN A 11 -21.45 7.22 12.57
N THR A 12 -20.39 6.74 11.91
CA THR A 12 -20.48 5.72 10.87
C THR A 12 -19.64 4.50 11.23
N THR A 13 -20.28 3.36 11.45
CA THR A 13 -19.60 2.06 11.58
C THR A 13 -19.64 1.24 10.30
N GLU A 14 -20.67 1.45 9.48
CA GLU A 14 -20.89 0.72 8.23
C GLU A 14 -20.34 1.47 7.02
N LEU A 15 -19.74 0.75 6.08
CA LEU A 15 -19.15 1.34 4.88
C LEU A 15 -20.19 1.99 3.95
N GLU A 16 -21.44 1.51 3.97
CA GLU A 16 -22.53 2.05 3.15
C GLU A 16 -22.90 3.50 3.50
N ASP A 17 -22.71 3.85 4.77
CA ASP A 17 -23.02 5.16 5.33
C ASP A 17 -21.81 6.10 5.33
N ASP A 18 -20.65 5.62 4.85
CA ASP A 18 -19.42 6.39 4.79
C ASP A 18 -19.47 7.40 3.63
N PRO A 19 -19.39 8.72 3.90
CA PRO A 19 -19.46 9.74 2.86
C PRO A 19 -18.34 9.62 1.83
N VAL A 20 -17.17 9.11 2.21
CA VAL A 20 -16.05 8.87 1.27
C VAL A 20 -16.42 7.74 0.31
N PHE A 21 -16.88 6.60 0.83
CA PHE A 21 -17.35 5.49 0.01
C PHE A 21 -18.51 5.89 -0.90
N GLN A 22 -19.50 6.63 -0.39
CA GLN A 22 -20.63 7.10 -1.20
C GLN A 22 -20.17 7.99 -2.36
N ALA A 23 -19.23 8.91 -2.11
CA ALA A 23 -18.64 9.74 -3.16
C ALA A 23 -17.87 8.90 -4.19
N MET A 24 -17.06 7.93 -3.74
CA MET A 24 -16.35 7.00 -4.63
C MET A 24 -17.33 6.21 -5.50
N ARG A 25 -18.41 5.69 -4.91
CA ARG A 25 -19.46 4.91 -5.60
C ARG A 25 -20.17 5.74 -6.65
N LEU A 26 -20.55 6.99 -6.33
CA LEU A 26 -21.15 7.92 -7.29
C LEU A 26 -20.22 8.20 -8.47
N ASN A 27 -18.94 8.45 -8.22
CA ASN A 27 -17.95 8.70 -9.27
C ASN A 27 -17.71 7.48 -10.15
N MET A 28 -17.55 6.29 -9.54
CA MET A 28 -17.42 5.02 -10.26
C MET A 28 -18.63 4.78 -11.17
N ASN A 29 -19.85 4.97 -10.65
CA ASN A 29 -21.09 4.77 -11.40
C ASN A 29 -21.25 5.76 -12.57
N ARG A 30 -20.64 6.94 -12.52
CA ARG A 30 -20.60 7.88 -13.65
C ARG A 30 -19.64 7.38 -14.73
N LEU A 31 -18.45 6.93 -14.34
CA LEU A 31 -17.41 6.48 -15.28
C LEU A 31 -17.80 5.18 -15.97
N VAL A 32 -18.27 4.18 -15.22
CA VAL A 32 -18.55 2.82 -15.72
C VAL A 32 -19.63 2.80 -16.81
N LYS A 33 -20.55 3.78 -16.81
CA LYS A 33 -21.57 3.94 -17.86
C LYS A 33 -20.97 4.11 -19.26
N HIS A 34 -19.78 4.70 -19.33
CA HIS A 34 -19.05 4.94 -20.58
C HIS A 34 -17.99 3.87 -20.87
N VAL A 35 -17.84 2.89 -19.98
CA VAL A 35 -16.89 1.79 -20.16
C VAL A 35 -17.53 0.65 -20.96
N LYS A 36 -17.02 0.43 -22.17
CA LYS A 36 -17.51 -0.62 -23.08
C LYS A 36 -17.21 -2.02 -22.56
N ARG A 37 -15.97 -2.27 -22.14
CA ARG A 37 -15.48 -3.60 -21.76
C ARG A 37 -15.29 -3.75 -20.25
N LYS A 38 -14.16 -3.25 -19.73
CA LYS A 38 -13.72 -3.48 -18.35
C LYS A 38 -13.11 -2.21 -17.78
N MET A 39 -13.40 -1.92 -16.52
CA MET A 39 -12.80 -0.81 -15.77
C MET A 39 -11.84 -1.37 -14.74
N PHE A 40 -10.56 -1.10 -14.92
CA PHE A 40 -9.55 -1.49 -13.93
C PHE A 40 -9.39 -0.39 -12.89
N MET A 41 -9.44 -0.78 -11.62
CA MET A 41 -9.20 0.12 -10.49
C MET A 41 -7.94 -0.36 -9.79
N LEU A 42 -6.99 0.54 -9.59
CA LEU A 42 -5.80 0.24 -8.81
C LEU A 42 -6.17 0.23 -7.33
N ASN A 43 -5.85 -0.87 -6.63
CA ASN A 43 -6.07 -0.94 -5.19
C ASN A 43 -5.08 -0.03 -4.45
N ALA A 44 -5.46 0.44 -3.28
CA ALA A 44 -4.61 1.30 -2.48
C ALA A 44 -3.34 0.57 -2.00
N LEU A 45 -2.23 1.30 -2.10
CA LEU A 45 -0.96 1.02 -1.46
C LEU A 45 -0.80 1.93 -0.23
N PRO A 46 0.00 1.53 0.77
CA PRO A 46 0.31 2.41 1.89
C PRO A 46 1.06 3.65 1.41
N MET A 47 0.75 4.80 2.01
CA MET A 47 1.60 5.99 1.87
C MET A 47 2.76 5.87 2.85
N ILE A 48 3.99 6.11 2.41
CA ILE A 48 5.19 6.12 3.24
C ILE A 48 5.63 7.54 3.56
N TRP A 49 6.28 7.70 4.72
CA TRP A 49 6.95 8.95 5.07
C TRP A 49 8.11 9.24 4.12
N GLU A 50 8.16 10.47 3.60
CA GLU A 50 9.17 10.86 2.59
C GLU A 50 10.62 10.64 3.07
N LYS A 51 10.85 10.76 4.38
CA LYS A 51 12.16 10.62 5.03
C LYS A 51 12.66 9.17 5.08
N VAL A 52 11.77 8.19 4.97
CA VAL A 52 12.09 6.76 5.07
C VAL A 52 12.94 6.30 3.89
N VAL A 53 12.64 6.76 2.68
CA VAL A 53 13.36 6.35 1.47
C VAL A 53 14.85 6.76 1.55
N PRO A 54 15.22 8.03 1.85
CA PRO A 54 16.61 8.41 2.08
C PRO A 54 17.33 7.61 3.17
N GLU A 55 16.64 7.25 4.25
CA GLU A 55 17.23 6.47 5.34
C GLU A 55 17.55 5.04 4.92
N ILE A 56 16.63 4.37 4.20
CA ILE A 56 16.88 3.06 3.60
C ILE A 56 18.10 3.14 2.68
N LEU A 57 18.15 4.15 1.81
CA LEU A 57 19.28 4.36 0.88
C LEU A 57 20.61 4.55 1.61
N LYS A 58 20.64 5.26 2.74
CA LYS A 58 21.84 5.44 3.56
C LYS A 58 22.32 4.09 4.13
N LYS A 59 21.39 3.29 4.66
CA LYS A 59 21.68 1.95 5.21
C LYS A 59 22.24 1.01 4.15
N VAL A 60 21.60 1.00 2.99
CA VAL A 60 22.07 0.29 1.79
C VAL A 60 23.49 0.70 1.41
N LYS A 61 23.75 2.01 1.32
CA LYS A 61 25.08 2.53 0.95
C LYS A 61 26.16 2.08 1.93
N ASN A 62 25.82 1.97 3.20
CA ASN A 62 26.72 1.53 4.26
C ASN A 62 26.82 0.00 4.37
N GLN A 63 26.14 -0.76 3.50
CA GLN A 63 26.05 -2.23 3.56
C GLN A 63 25.53 -2.74 4.90
N GLU A 64 24.69 -1.94 5.57
CA GLU A 64 24.08 -2.31 6.84
C GLU A 64 22.97 -3.35 6.62
N ASN A 65 22.76 -4.22 7.62
CA ASN A 65 21.71 -5.22 7.54
C ASN A 65 20.33 -4.53 7.59
N LEU A 66 19.57 -4.63 6.51
CA LEU A 66 18.24 -4.02 6.43
C LEU A 66 17.22 -4.71 7.35
N LEU A 67 17.46 -5.98 7.73
CA LEU A 67 16.69 -6.63 8.80
C LEU A 67 16.98 -6.00 10.16
N GLU A 68 18.20 -5.48 10.36
CA GLU A 68 18.55 -4.73 11.57
C GLU A 68 17.99 -3.31 11.52
N PHE A 69 17.95 -2.66 10.34
CA PHE A 69 17.22 -1.39 10.16
C PHE A 69 15.73 -1.54 10.49
N ASP A 70 15.12 -2.66 10.09
CA ASP A 70 13.76 -3.04 10.47
C ASP A 70 13.57 -3.14 12.00
N VAL A 71 14.66 -3.26 12.78
CA VAL A 71 14.70 -3.45 14.24
C VAL A 71 15.25 -2.22 15.01
N SER A 72 16.24 -1.48 14.50
CA SER A 72 17.02 -0.48 15.26
C SER A 72 16.29 0.82 15.57
N PHE A 73 15.32 1.24 14.77
CA PHE A 73 14.55 2.47 15.04
C PHE A 73 13.65 2.36 16.29
N LEU A 74 13.47 1.13 16.79
CA LEU A 74 12.75 0.83 18.03
C LEU A 74 13.48 1.39 19.25
N PHE A 75 14.82 1.49 19.21
CA PHE A 75 15.61 1.99 20.34
C PHE A 75 15.44 3.49 20.61
N LEU A 76 15.01 4.28 19.63
CA LEU A 76 14.77 5.72 19.85
C LEU A 76 13.44 5.99 20.56
N PHE A 77 12.47 5.09 20.46
CA PHE A 77 11.16 5.21 21.13
C PHE A 77 11.11 4.45 22.47
N HIS A 78 12.03 3.51 22.71
CA HIS A 78 12.07 2.70 23.92
C HIS A 78 12.74 3.37 25.13
N LEU A 79 12.65 4.70 25.26
CA LEU A 79 12.88 5.38 26.55
C LEU A 79 11.61 5.48 27.40
N LEU A 80 10.46 5.02 26.89
CA LEU A 80 9.20 5.00 27.65
C LEU A 80 8.50 3.65 27.51
N HIS A 81 8.60 2.85 28.58
CA HIS A 81 7.80 1.65 28.91
C HIS A 81 8.07 0.32 28.17
N PHE A 82 7.99 -0.73 28.98
CA PHE A 82 8.65 -2.03 28.92
C PHE A 82 7.76 -3.14 28.31
N GLN A 83 8.41 -4.20 27.80
CA GLN A 83 7.93 -5.57 27.46
C GLN A 83 7.37 -5.90 26.04
N PHE A 84 7.84 -7.05 25.52
CA PHE A 84 7.44 -7.91 24.37
C PHE A 84 8.32 -7.94 23.09
N LEU A 85 9.25 -8.91 23.05
CA LEU A 85 10.29 -9.06 22.02
C LEU A 85 9.84 -9.69 20.67
N THR A 86 8.57 -10.04 20.48
CA THR A 86 8.07 -10.53 19.17
C THR A 86 7.11 -9.55 18.49
N VAL A 87 6.69 -8.49 19.19
CA VAL A 87 5.74 -7.48 18.68
C VAL A 87 6.49 -6.32 18.00
N GLN A 88 7.75 -6.10 18.36
CA GLN A 88 8.53 -4.92 17.99
C GLN A 88 8.78 -4.78 16.47
N ILE A 89 9.09 -5.88 15.76
CA ILE A 89 9.43 -5.86 14.32
C ILE A 89 8.23 -5.41 13.45
N ILE A 90 7.02 -5.85 13.82
CA ILE A 90 5.78 -5.50 13.10
C ILE A 90 5.45 -4.02 13.29
N ILE A 91 5.78 -3.43 14.45
CA ILE A 91 5.51 -2.02 14.78
C ILE A 91 6.35 -1.08 13.89
N PHE A 92 7.62 -1.40 13.61
CA PHE A 92 8.49 -0.49 12.88
C PHE A 92 8.16 -0.36 11.39
N GLN A 93 7.93 -1.46 10.67
CA GLN A 93 7.51 -1.36 9.27
C GLN A 93 6.16 -0.65 9.13
N LYS A 94 5.27 -0.77 10.13
CA LYS A 94 4.05 0.04 10.22
C LYS A 94 4.36 1.53 10.48
N SER A 95 5.41 1.87 11.22
CA SER A 95 5.81 3.27 11.42
C SER A 95 6.38 3.96 10.17
N LEU A 96 6.79 3.19 9.16
CA LEU A 96 7.16 3.74 7.86
C LEU A 96 5.94 4.24 7.08
N ILE A 97 4.76 3.72 7.42
CA ILE A 97 3.50 4.03 6.77
C ILE A 97 2.91 5.27 7.46
N SER A 98 2.68 6.32 6.67
CA SER A 98 1.98 7.52 7.11
C SER A 98 0.46 7.37 7.03
N ILE A 99 -0.05 6.59 6.07
CA ILE A 99 -1.49 6.30 5.91
C ILE A 99 -1.68 4.80 5.68
N ASP A 100 -2.42 4.15 6.59
CA ASP A 100 -2.78 2.73 6.48
C ASP A 100 -3.76 2.53 5.31
N PRO A 101 -3.45 1.64 4.35
CA PRO A 101 -4.29 1.44 3.18
C PRO A 101 -5.55 0.62 3.49
N SER A 102 -5.71 0.03 4.68
CA SER A 102 -6.73 -0.98 4.96
C SER A 102 -8.15 -0.49 4.69
N LEU A 103 -8.48 0.73 5.11
CA LEU A 103 -9.81 1.32 4.87
C LEU A 103 -10.02 1.71 3.40
N ALA A 104 -9.01 2.27 2.74
CA ALA A 104 -9.07 2.53 1.30
C ALA A 104 -9.27 1.22 0.51
N ARG A 105 -8.56 0.15 0.89
CA ARG A 105 -8.67 -1.17 0.28
C ARG A 105 -10.04 -1.80 0.50
N SER A 106 -10.66 -1.64 1.68
CA SER A 106 -12.02 -2.14 1.92
C SER A 106 -13.04 -1.38 1.05
N ARG A 107 -12.91 -0.06 0.93
CA ARG A 107 -13.70 0.79 0.01
C ARG A 107 -13.59 0.30 -1.43
N TYR A 108 -12.38 0.13 -1.96
CA TYR A 108 -12.16 -0.37 -3.32
C TYR A 108 -12.72 -1.79 -3.53
N SER A 109 -12.53 -2.68 -2.55
CA SER A 109 -13.02 -4.06 -2.65
C SER A 109 -14.54 -4.11 -2.73
N LYS A 110 -15.22 -3.29 -1.92
CA LYS A 110 -16.68 -3.16 -1.94
C LYS A 110 -17.16 -2.55 -3.27
N LEU A 111 -16.53 -1.48 -3.77
CA LEU A 111 -16.88 -0.88 -5.06
C LEU A 111 -16.83 -1.87 -6.21
N VAL A 112 -15.74 -2.65 -6.29
CA VAL A 112 -15.58 -3.65 -7.34
C VAL A 112 -16.58 -4.79 -7.18
N SER A 113 -16.95 -5.18 -5.95
CA SER A 113 -17.96 -6.21 -5.71
C SER A 113 -19.36 -5.82 -6.24
N GLU A 114 -19.65 -4.52 -6.33
CA GLU A 114 -20.91 -3.97 -6.83
C GLU A 114 -20.88 -3.65 -8.33
N CYS A 115 -19.76 -3.89 -9.00
CA CYS A 115 -19.55 -3.52 -10.40
C CYS A 115 -19.09 -4.72 -11.24
N PRO A 116 -20.00 -5.35 -12.00
CA PRO A 116 -19.68 -6.52 -12.83
C PRO A 116 -18.61 -6.27 -13.91
N LYS A 117 -18.47 -5.01 -14.36
CA LYS A 117 -17.45 -4.60 -15.34
C LYS A 117 -16.12 -4.20 -14.71
N CYS A 118 -16.04 -4.16 -13.38
CA CYS A 118 -14.87 -3.66 -12.69
C CYS A 118 -13.93 -4.80 -12.31
N SER A 119 -12.64 -4.51 -12.27
CA SER A 119 -11.66 -5.42 -11.71
C SER A 119 -10.57 -4.67 -11.00
N LEU A 120 -10.09 -5.27 -9.92
CA LEU A 120 -9.10 -4.66 -9.07
C LEU A 120 -7.70 -5.10 -9.51
N ILE A 121 -6.82 -4.15 -9.77
CA ILE A 121 -5.39 -4.39 -9.90
C ILE A 121 -4.82 -4.30 -8.49
N ASP A 122 -4.33 -5.42 -7.95
CA ASP A 122 -3.80 -5.45 -6.59
C ASP A 122 -2.29 -5.72 -6.58
N TYR A 123 -1.53 -4.75 -6.07
CA TYR A 123 -0.09 -4.86 -5.90
C TYR A 123 0.31 -5.46 -4.55
N LYS A 124 -0.62 -5.70 -3.63
CA LYS A 124 -0.31 -6.32 -2.33
C LYS A 124 0.51 -7.60 -2.47
N PRO A 125 0.19 -8.55 -3.38
CA PRO A 125 0.99 -9.77 -3.52
C PRO A 125 2.46 -9.54 -3.90
N LEU A 126 2.80 -8.38 -4.49
CA LEU A 126 4.17 -8.06 -4.91
C LEU A 126 5.00 -7.38 -3.83
N PHE A 127 4.34 -6.60 -2.96
CA PHE A 127 4.98 -5.74 -1.97
C PHE A 127 4.70 -6.13 -0.52
N TYR A 128 3.76 -7.04 -0.25
CA TYR A 128 3.43 -7.45 1.11
C TYR A 128 4.05 -8.79 1.44
N ASN A 129 4.79 -8.84 2.55
CA ASN A 129 5.33 -10.08 3.07
C ASN A 129 4.33 -10.66 4.09
N ASN A 130 3.70 -11.79 3.72
CA ASN A 130 2.71 -12.46 4.56
C ASN A 130 3.31 -13.05 5.84
N SER A 131 4.56 -13.51 5.81
CA SER A 131 5.23 -14.09 6.98
C SER A 131 5.50 -13.04 8.06
N THR A 132 5.86 -11.82 7.65
CA THR A 132 6.12 -10.71 8.60
C THR A 132 4.91 -9.82 8.81
N GLY A 133 3.88 -9.92 7.97
CA GLY A 133 2.68 -9.07 8.04
C GLY A 133 2.93 -7.61 7.67
N THR A 134 3.93 -7.34 6.82
CA THR A 134 4.42 -5.97 6.55
C THR A 134 4.59 -5.68 5.06
N TRP A 135 4.49 -4.40 4.71
CA TRP A 135 4.80 -3.90 3.37
C TRP A 135 6.31 -3.72 3.19
N ARG A 136 6.81 -4.03 1.99
CA ARG A 136 8.21 -3.98 1.59
C ARG A 136 8.41 -2.92 0.52
N PHE A 137 9.17 -1.90 0.90
CA PHE A 137 9.43 -0.71 0.07
C PHE A 137 10.77 -0.77 -0.67
N TYR A 138 11.55 -1.82 -0.44
CA TYR A 138 12.88 -2.01 -1.00
C TYR A 138 13.13 -3.47 -1.37
N ASP A 139 14.06 -3.67 -2.30
CA ASP A 139 14.48 -4.98 -2.79
C ASP A 139 15.58 -5.55 -1.92
N VAL A 140 15.21 -6.43 -0.98
CA VAL A 140 16.14 -7.11 -0.08
C VAL A 140 17.20 -7.91 -0.85
N GLU A 141 16.83 -8.48 -2.00
CA GLU A 141 17.70 -9.37 -2.78
C GLU A 141 18.66 -8.60 -3.69
N ASN A 142 18.28 -7.39 -4.13
CA ASN A 142 19.07 -6.58 -5.03
C ASN A 142 19.50 -5.25 -4.39
N ARG A 143 20.41 -5.36 -3.41
CA ARG A 143 21.11 -4.21 -2.80
C ARG A 143 20.17 -3.14 -2.23
N GLY A 144 18.97 -3.49 -1.79
CA GLY A 144 18.03 -2.58 -1.14
C GLY A 144 17.51 -1.43 -2.01
N LEU A 145 17.49 -1.59 -3.34
CA LEU A 145 16.90 -0.59 -4.23
C LEU A 145 15.43 -0.36 -3.86
N THR A 146 15.04 0.91 -3.68
CA THR A 146 13.67 1.22 -3.28
C THR A 146 12.71 1.09 -4.45
N TYR A 147 11.55 0.46 -4.21
CA TYR A 147 10.45 0.37 -5.17
C TYR A 147 9.65 1.67 -5.29
N PHE A 148 9.82 2.56 -4.32
CA PHE A 148 9.11 3.83 -4.25
C PHE A 148 10.09 5.01 -4.21
N THR A 149 9.64 6.14 -4.73
CA THR A 149 10.30 7.44 -4.54
C THR A 149 9.86 8.06 -3.21
N PRO A 150 10.57 9.09 -2.70
CA PRO A 150 10.14 9.80 -1.50
C PRO A 150 8.72 10.39 -1.60
N GLN A 151 8.24 10.69 -2.80
CA GLN A 151 6.90 11.25 -3.06
C GLN A 151 5.83 10.18 -3.31
N ASN A 152 6.05 8.94 -2.87
CA ASN A 152 5.08 7.82 -3.00
C ASN A 152 4.76 7.36 -4.44
N HIS A 153 5.59 7.73 -5.42
CA HIS A 153 5.51 7.17 -6.76
C HIS A 153 6.30 5.86 -6.85
N LEU A 154 5.99 4.99 -7.82
CA LEU A 154 6.86 3.86 -8.15
C LEU A 154 8.17 4.38 -8.76
N SER A 155 9.29 3.86 -8.27
CA SER A 155 10.59 4.06 -8.93
C SER A 155 10.67 3.23 -10.21
N PHE A 156 11.70 3.43 -11.04
CA PHE A 156 11.94 2.53 -12.19
C PHE A 156 12.02 1.05 -11.77
N HIS A 157 12.64 0.77 -10.62
CA HIS A 157 12.69 -0.58 -10.05
C HIS A 157 11.30 -1.08 -9.62
N GLY A 158 10.48 -0.20 -9.04
CA GLY A 158 9.08 -0.47 -8.73
C GLY A 158 8.22 -0.76 -9.95
N LEU A 159 8.42 -0.01 -11.05
CA LEU A 159 7.73 -0.21 -12.32
C LEU A 159 8.05 -1.58 -12.92
N GLU A 160 9.32 -2.00 -12.89
CA GLU A 160 9.70 -3.35 -13.34
C GLU A 160 9.05 -4.45 -12.49
N ARG A 161 8.93 -4.22 -11.18
CA ARG A 161 8.25 -5.15 -10.26
C ARG A 161 6.77 -5.35 -10.63
N VAL A 162 6.05 -4.26 -10.89
CA VAL A 162 4.61 -4.31 -11.23
C VAL A 162 4.33 -4.66 -12.69
N ARG A 163 5.32 -4.54 -13.58
CA ARG A 163 5.18 -4.83 -15.01
C ARG A 163 4.54 -6.19 -15.28
N LYS A 164 4.88 -7.20 -14.50
CA LYS A 164 4.34 -8.56 -14.61
C LYS A 164 2.82 -8.62 -14.43
N VAL A 165 2.24 -7.75 -13.61
CA VAL A 165 0.78 -7.68 -13.40
C VAL A 165 0.11 -7.19 -14.67
N TYR A 166 0.65 -6.15 -15.31
CA TYR A 166 0.12 -5.64 -16.57
C TYR A 166 0.31 -6.60 -17.73
N THR A 167 1.46 -7.29 -17.80
CA THR A 167 1.65 -8.38 -18.76
C THR A 167 0.55 -9.42 -18.62
N GLY A 168 0.28 -9.90 -17.40
CA GLY A 168 -0.81 -10.83 -17.16
C GLY A 168 -2.19 -10.27 -17.52
N ILE A 169 -2.46 -8.98 -17.28
CA ILE A 169 -3.73 -8.37 -17.72
C ILE A 169 -3.83 -8.37 -19.24
N CYS A 170 -2.76 -7.98 -19.94
CA CYS A 170 -2.73 -7.92 -21.41
C CYS A 170 -2.89 -9.30 -22.04
N ASP A 171 -2.25 -10.32 -21.49
CA ASP A 171 -2.30 -11.70 -22.00
C ASP A 171 -3.71 -12.29 -21.90
N ASN A 172 -4.47 -11.88 -20.87
CA ASN A 172 -5.85 -12.31 -20.65
C ASN A 172 -6.89 -11.26 -21.12
N PHE A 173 -6.47 -10.23 -21.86
CA PHE A 173 -7.37 -9.12 -22.24
C PHE A 173 -8.26 -9.51 -23.44
N GLY A 174 -9.41 -10.12 -23.18
CA GLY A 174 -10.40 -10.44 -24.22
C GLY A 174 -11.06 -11.80 -24.09
N GLU A 175 -10.61 -12.64 -23.15
CA GLU A 175 -11.40 -13.74 -22.58
C GLU A 175 -12.56 -13.19 -21.72
#